data_AF-A0A382GUH5-F1
#
_entry.id   AF-A0A382GUH5-F1
#
_cell.length_a   1.000
_cell.length_b   1.000
_cell.length_c   1.000
_cell.angle_alpha   90.00
_cell.angle_beta   90.00
_cell.angle_gamma   90.00
#
_symmetry.space_group_name_H-M   'P 1'
#
loop_
_entity.id
_entity.type
_entity.pdbx_description
1 polymer ?
#
loop_
_entity_poly.entity_id
_entity_poly.type
_entity_poly.pdbx_seq_one_letter_code
_entity_poly.pdbx_strand_id
1 'polypeptide(L)'
;MKSGEKKIYHNIISEGDAEHLITYAQNTPSLKDTKIDRVSIIHDIFNQLQHFVKLKFKLGNSFWWIKNYNKGIIPHYDTGNNKHMLWCNLSCSILLSNPTTFEGGIVYFDDGRSVKPSEHYLNALIYSSVENMGLNKHWVDKCSSGNRWIFLMFIETEDIENDTKL
;
A
#
# COMPACT_ATOMS: atom_id res chain seq x y z
N MET A 1 -7.51 -13.15 -2.32
CA MET A 1 -7.22 -12.86 -0.89
C MET A 1 -8.51 -12.99 -0.10
N LYS A 2 -8.49 -13.50 1.15
CA LYS A 2 -9.71 -13.55 1.99
C LYS A 2 -9.98 -12.18 2.63
N SER A 3 -11.23 -11.86 2.92
CA SER A 3 -11.60 -10.63 3.63
C SER A 3 -10.91 -10.57 5.01
N GLY A 4 -10.31 -9.42 5.36
CA GLY A 4 -9.57 -9.22 6.61
C GLY A 4 -8.16 -9.82 6.63
N GLU A 5 -7.74 -10.52 5.58
CA GLU A 5 -6.37 -11.01 5.46
C GLU A 5 -5.38 -9.83 5.34
N LYS A 6 -4.22 -9.99 5.97
CA LYS A 6 -3.06 -9.09 5.84
C LYS A 6 -1.89 -9.97 5.42
N LYS A 7 -1.23 -9.64 4.32
CA LYS A 7 -0.19 -10.50 3.76
C LYS A 7 0.96 -9.69 3.18
N ILE A 8 2.17 -10.21 3.34
CA ILE A 8 3.37 -9.70 2.69
C ILE A 8 3.62 -10.53 1.45
N TYR A 9 3.79 -9.85 0.32
CA TYR A 9 4.23 -10.43 -0.94
C TYR A 9 5.65 -9.97 -1.21
N HIS A 10 6.53 -10.93 -1.46
CA HIS A 10 7.97 -10.69 -1.55
C HIS A 10 8.41 -10.38 -2.98
N ASN A 11 9.54 -9.69 -3.11
CA ASN A 11 10.22 -9.40 -4.38
C ASN A 11 9.34 -8.63 -5.38
N ILE A 12 8.64 -7.60 -4.90
CA ILE A 12 7.75 -6.78 -5.74
C ILE A 12 8.55 -5.79 -6.58
N ILE A 13 9.57 -5.20 -5.99
CA ILE A 13 10.49 -4.27 -6.64
C ILE A 13 11.94 -4.54 -6.23
N SER A 14 12.89 -4.08 -7.04
CA SER A 14 14.30 -4.07 -6.69
C SER A 14 14.70 -2.79 -5.92
N GLU A 15 15.91 -2.77 -5.37
CA GLU A 15 16.49 -1.55 -4.79
C GLU A 15 16.59 -0.42 -5.83
N GLY A 16 17.00 -0.74 -7.07
CA GLY A 16 17.10 0.24 -8.15
C GLY A 16 15.74 0.83 -8.55
N ASP A 17 14.68 0.02 -8.53
CA ASP A 17 13.31 0.52 -8.72
C ASP A 17 12.89 1.46 -7.60
N ALA A 18 13.20 1.11 -6.36
CA ALA A 18 12.88 1.94 -5.20
C ALA A 18 13.61 3.30 -5.26
N GLU A 19 14.89 3.30 -5.63
CA GLU A 19 15.67 4.53 -5.84
C GLU A 19 15.06 5.40 -6.94
N HIS A 20 14.73 4.81 -8.09
CA HIS A 20 14.08 5.53 -9.19
C HIS A 20 12.75 6.14 -8.75
N LEU A 21 11.89 5.39 -8.05
CA LEU A 21 10.62 5.89 -7.53
C LEU A 21 10.80 7.05 -6.53
N ILE A 22 11.81 6.97 -5.65
CA ILE A 22 12.14 8.05 -4.71
C ILE A 22 12.61 9.30 -5.47
N THR A 23 13.54 9.16 -6.42
CA THR A 23 14.01 10.28 -7.24
C THR A 23 12.88 10.91 -8.04
N TYR A 24 12.00 10.09 -8.62
CA TYR A 24 10.82 10.56 -9.34
C TYR A 24 9.89 11.40 -8.43
N ALA A 25 9.63 10.92 -7.22
CA ALA A 25 8.77 11.61 -6.25
C ALA A 25 9.39 12.92 -5.72
N GLN A 26 10.71 12.97 -5.56
CA GLN A 26 11.43 14.20 -5.16
C GLN A 26 11.34 15.28 -6.23
N ASN A 27 11.37 14.89 -7.52
CA ASN A 27 11.23 15.81 -8.64
C ASN A 27 9.76 16.18 -8.94
N THR A 28 8.81 15.48 -8.34
CA THR A 28 7.37 15.73 -8.51
C THR A 28 6.67 15.84 -7.15
N PRO A 29 6.98 16.88 -6.36
CA PRO A 29 6.48 16.99 -5.00
C PRO A 29 4.96 17.09 -5.04
N SER A 30 4.27 16.17 -4.33
CA SER A 30 2.81 15.97 -4.26
C SER A 30 2.16 15.03 -5.29
N LEU A 31 2.91 14.03 -5.80
CA LEU A 31 2.32 13.08 -6.74
C LEU A 31 1.40 12.05 -6.07
N LYS A 32 0.11 12.40 -6.01
CA LYS A 32 -1.01 11.46 -6.01
C LYS A 32 -1.51 11.37 -7.45
N ASP A 33 -1.45 10.20 -8.04
CA ASP A 33 -1.86 9.99 -9.43
C ASP A 33 -2.79 8.76 -9.53
N THR A 34 -3.75 8.84 -10.42
CA THR A 34 -4.64 7.73 -10.79
C THR A 34 -4.15 7.04 -12.07
N LYS A 35 -3.22 7.66 -12.81
CA LYS A 35 -2.61 7.09 -14.03
C LYS A 35 -1.47 6.15 -13.68
N ILE A 36 -1.81 4.92 -13.33
CA ILE A 36 -0.87 3.83 -12.95
C ILE A 36 0.10 3.50 -14.10
N ASP A 37 -0.31 3.69 -15.35
CA ASP A 37 0.44 3.42 -16.58
C ASP A 37 1.51 4.48 -16.91
N ARG A 38 1.47 5.65 -16.27
CA ARG A 38 2.38 6.76 -16.56
C ARG A 38 3.83 6.48 -16.15
N VAL A 39 4.02 5.61 -15.16
CA VAL A 39 5.33 5.21 -14.65
C VAL A 39 5.41 3.70 -14.76
N SER A 40 6.30 3.19 -15.62
CA SER A 40 6.37 1.76 -15.96
C SER A 40 6.48 0.86 -14.73
N ILE A 41 7.33 1.22 -13.76
CA ILE A 41 7.51 0.49 -12.50
C ILE A 41 6.18 0.34 -11.74
N ILE A 42 5.32 1.35 -11.78
CA ILE A 42 4.04 1.34 -11.06
C ILE A 42 3.00 0.48 -11.77
N HIS A 43 3.03 0.48 -13.10
CA HIS A 43 2.26 -0.47 -13.90
C HIS A 43 2.71 -1.92 -13.64
N ASP A 44 4.02 -2.15 -13.53
CA ASP A 44 4.57 -3.48 -13.23
C ASP A 44 4.18 -3.94 -11.83
N ILE A 45 4.30 -3.07 -10.82
CA ILE A 45 3.80 -3.33 -9.45
C ILE A 45 2.32 -3.72 -9.52
N PHE A 46 1.49 -2.93 -10.20
CA PHE A 46 0.06 -3.19 -10.31
C PHE A 46 -0.24 -4.57 -10.90
N ASN A 47 0.41 -4.93 -12.01
CA ASN A 47 0.23 -6.22 -12.68
C ASN A 47 0.68 -7.39 -11.81
N GLN A 48 1.82 -7.25 -11.11
CA GLN A 48 2.30 -8.26 -10.17
C GLN A 48 1.33 -8.46 -9.00
N LEU A 49 0.86 -7.38 -8.38
CA LEU A 49 -0.10 -7.46 -7.28
C LEU A 49 -1.40 -8.13 -7.72
N GLN A 50 -1.93 -7.76 -8.90
CA GLN A 50 -3.12 -8.36 -9.48
C GLN A 50 -2.97 -9.90 -9.61
N HIS A 51 -1.82 -10.34 -10.13
CA HIS A 51 -1.49 -11.77 -10.24
C HIS A 51 -1.42 -12.45 -8.87
N PHE A 52 -0.75 -11.83 -7.89
CA PHE A 52 -0.56 -12.40 -6.56
C PHE A 52 -1.83 -12.52 -5.73
N VAL A 53 -2.72 -11.53 -5.80
CA VAL A 53 -3.96 -11.54 -5.01
C VAL A 53 -5.10 -12.31 -5.70
N LYS A 54 -4.94 -12.60 -7.00
CA LYS A 54 -5.91 -13.26 -7.89
C LYS A 54 -7.25 -12.51 -7.94
N LEU A 55 -7.18 -11.19 -8.00
CA LEU A 55 -8.33 -10.30 -8.16
C LEU A 55 -8.05 -9.39 -9.34
N LYS A 56 -9.08 -8.94 -10.06
CA LYS A 56 -8.93 -7.95 -11.11
C LYS A 56 -9.09 -6.55 -10.51
N PHE A 57 -8.24 -5.61 -10.90
CA PHE A 57 -8.17 -4.28 -10.34
C PHE A 57 -8.74 -3.24 -11.32
N LYS A 58 -9.52 -2.28 -10.82
CA LYS A 58 -10.05 -1.17 -11.62
C LYS A 58 -9.05 -0.02 -11.65
N LEU A 59 -8.27 0.03 -12.73
CA LEU A 59 -7.26 1.07 -12.97
C LEU A 59 -7.79 2.50 -12.83
N GLY A 60 -8.97 2.79 -13.36
CA GLY A 60 -9.52 4.15 -13.41
C GLY A 60 -9.89 4.76 -12.06
N ASN A 61 -10.10 3.92 -11.04
CA ASN A 61 -10.55 4.36 -9.71
C ASN A 61 -9.48 4.13 -8.62
N SER A 62 -8.51 3.28 -8.90
CA SER A 62 -7.36 3.07 -8.03
C SER A 62 -6.41 4.26 -8.12
N PHE A 63 -5.78 4.63 -7.02
CA PHE A 63 -4.72 5.65 -7.05
C PHE A 63 -3.53 5.22 -6.22
N TRP A 64 -2.41 5.85 -6.52
CA TRP A 64 -1.16 5.63 -5.83
C TRP A 64 -0.51 6.97 -5.51
N TRP A 65 0.42 6.92 -4.57
CA TRP A 65 1.29 8.04 -4.24
C TRP A 65 2.58 7.54 -3.61
N ILE A 66 3.63 8.34 -3.77
CA ILE A 66 4.93 8.13 -3.12
C ILE A 66 5.17 9.30 -2.20
N LYS A 67 5.53 9.02 -0.95
CA LYS A 67 5.68 10.06 0.06
C LYS A 67 6.80 9.78 1.03
N ASN A 68 7.53 10.84 1.40
CA ASN A 68 8.33 10.84 2.61
C ASN A 68 7.38 10.98 3.82
N TYR A 69 7.25 9.90 4.60
CA TYR A 69 6.23 9.78 5.63
C TYR A 69 6.82 9.56 7.02
N ASN A 70 7.54 10.56 7.51
CA ASN A 70 8.17 10.54 8.83
C ASN A 70 7.21 10.82 10.00
N LYS A 71 6.02 11.39 9.75
CA LYS A 71 5.11 11.82 10.82
C LYS A 71 4.38 10.68 11.53
N GLY A 72 4.40 9.47 10.97
CA GLY A 72 3.47 8.41 11.37
C GLY A 72 2.03 8.77 11.01
N ILE A 73 1.11 7.90 11.38
CA ILE A 73 -0.34 8.11 11.24
C ILE A 73 -1.04 7.59 12.48
N ILE A 74 -2.10 8.27 12.92
CA ILE A 74 -2.92 7.83 14.04
C ILE A 74 -3.80 6.62 13.63
N PRO A 75 -4.38 5.87 14.58
CA PRO A 75 -5.28 4.75 14.28
C PRO A 75 -6.45 5.15 13.38
N HIS A 76 -6.57 4.51 12.22
CA HIS A 76 -7.60 4.79 11.22
C HIS A 76 -7.93 3.55 10.36
N TYR A 77 -9.00 3.68 9.57
CA TYR A 77 -9.32 2.80 8.45
C TYR A 77 -9.01 3.53 7.14
N ASP A 78 -8.60 2.81 6.09
CA ASP A 78 -8.34 3.45 4.78
C ASP A 78 -9.62 3.89 4.08
N THR A 79 -10.75 3.20 4.31
CA THR A 79 -12.09 3.68 3.94
C THR A 79 -12.55 4.89 4.78
N GLY A 80 -11.65 5.43 5.61
CA GLY A 80 -11.80 6.58 6.49
C GLY A 80 -12.97 6.50 7.47
N ASN A 81 -13.07 7.57 8.25
CA ASN A 81 -14.32 8.02 8.86
C ASN A 81 -14.95 9.06 7.92
N ASN A 82 -16.29 9.11 7.81
CA ASN A 82 -17.04 10.00 6.92
C ASN A 82 -17.06 9.63 5.41
N LYS A 83 -17.10 8.34 5.06
CA LYS A 83 -17.26 7.88 3.65
C LYS A 83 -16.07 8.18 2.73
N HIS A 84 -14.85 8.30 3.27
CA HIS A 84 -13.65 8.53 2.46
C HIS A 84 -13.27 7.24 1.72
N MET A 85 -13.22 7.23 0.38
CA MET A 85 -12.74 6.05 -0.36
C MET A 85 -13.50 4.74 -0.07
N LEU A 86 -14.83 4.79 0.06
CA LEU A 86 -15.67 3.59 0.23
C LEU A 86 -15.52 2.55 -0.89
N TRP A 87 -14.98 2.96 -2.04
CA TRP A 87 -14.65 2.10 -3.18
C TRP A 87 -13.36 1.29 -2.96
N CYS A 88 -12.53 1.61 -1.98
CA CYS A 88 -11.24 0.95 -1.76
C CYS A 88 -11.48 -0.42 -1.11
N ASN A 89 -11.07 -1.48 -1.81
CA ASN A 89 -11.15 -2.84 -1.32
C ASN A 89 -9.83 -3.28 -0.67
N LEU A 90 -8.70 -2.84 -1.23
CA LEU A 90 -7.36 -3.23 -0.80
C LEU A 90 -6.42 -2.04 -0.73
N SER A 91 -5.61 -2.01 0.32
CA SER A 91 -4.47 -1.13 0.47
C SER A 91 -3.19 -1.92 0.25
N CYS A 92 -2.23 -1.30 -0.42
CA CYS A 92 -0.89 -1.82 -0.62
C CYS A 92 0.14 -0.80 -0.13
N SER A 93 1.09 -1.26 0.66
CA SER A 93 2.23 -0.49 1.15
C SER A 93 3.52 -1.20 0.79
N ILE A 94 4.43 -0.47 0.13
CA ILE A 94 5.80 -0.92 -0.14
C ILE A 94 6.75 0.12 0.47
N LEU A 95 7.61 -0.30 1.39
CA LEU A 95 8.66 0.57 1.90
C LEU A 95 9.79 0.67 0.86
N LEU A 96 10.12 1.89 0.46
CA LEU A 96 11.13 2.19 -0.56
C LEU A 96 12.51 2.49 0.04
N SER A 97 12.55 3.03 1.26
CA SER A 97 13.80 3.35 1.94
C SER A 97 14.38 2.16 2.69
N ASN A 98 15.70 2.02 2.65
CA ASN A 98 16.39 0.97 3.40
C ASN A 98 16.14 1.15 4.91
N PRO A 99 15.63 0.12 5.63
CA PRO A 99 15.26 0.21 7.03
C PRO A 99 16.44 0.48 7.98
N THR A 100 17.68 0.35 7.51
CA THR A 100 18.88 0.71 8.29
C THR A 100 19.17 2.22 8.29
N THR A 101 18.44 3.01 7.49
CA THR A 101 18.70 4.46 7.29
C THR A 101 17.72 5.37 8.04
N PHE A 102 16.75 4.80 8.76
CA PHE A 102 15.77 5.52 9.55
C PHE A 102 15.35 4.69 10.77
N GLU A 103 14.73 5.33 11.76
CA GLU A 103 14.24 4.68 12.98
C GLU A 103 12.74 4.94 13.15
N GLY A 104 11.98 3.93 13.57
CA GLY A 104 10.50 3.92 13.60
C GLY A 104 9.90 3.41 12.29
N GLY A 105 8.67 3.80 11.98
CA GLY A 105 7.91 3.38 10.81
C GLY A 105 7.24 1.99 10.89
N ILE A 106 7.09 1.40 12.08
CA ILE A 106 6.37 0.14 12.32
C ILE A 106 4.88 0.36 12.05
N VAL A 107 4.28 -0.53 11.25
CA VAL A 107 2.84 -0.58 11.04
C VAL A 107 2.22 -1.46 12.13
N TYR A 108 1.19 -0.96 12.79
CA TYR A 108 0.47 -1.68 13.83
C TYR A 108 -0.99 -1.84 13.43
N PHE A 109 -1.60 -2.92 13.89
CA PHE A 109 -3.01 -3.23 13.70
C PHE A 109 -3.69 -3.39 15.05
N ASP A 110 -4.99 -3.11 15.10
CA ASP A 110 -5.82 -3.18 16.31
C ASP A 110 -5.98 -4.59 16.89
N ASP A 111 -5.74 -5.62 16.08
CA ASP A 111 -5.67 -7.01 16.52
C ASP A 111 -4.34 -7.41 17.17
N GLY A 112 -3.45 -6.44 17.44
CA GLY A 112 -2.17 -6.62 18.11
C GLY A 112 -1.03 -7.07 17.19
N ARG A 113 -1.28 -7.30 15.89
CA ARG A 113 -0.21 -7.59 14.93
C ARG A 113 0.55 -6.32 14.55
N SER A 114 1.81 -6.48 14.18
CA SER A 114 2.66 -5.41 13.67
C SER A 114 3.52 -5.88 12.52
N VAL A 115 3.90 -4.97 11.63
CA VAL A 115 4.84 -5.19 10.53
C VAL A 115 5.99 -4.22 10.68
N LYS A 116 7.18 -4.75 10.90
CA LYS A 116 8.42 -3.96 11.00
C LYS A 116 8.86 -3.46 9.62
N PRO A 117 9.57 -2.33 9.56
CA PRO A 117 10.16 -1.82 8.32
C PRO A 117 10.91 -2.88 7.48
N SER A 118 11.68 -3.75 8.12
CA SER A 118 12.44 -4.82 7.44
C SER A 118 11.57 -5.87 6.76
N GLU A 119 10.33 -6.07 7.21
CA GLU A 119 9.43 -7.10 6.66
C GLU A 119 8.79 -6.65 5.34
N HIS A 120 8.54 -5.34 5.20
CA HIS A 120 7.91 -4.75 4.01
C HIS A 120 8.83 -3.84 3.19
N TYR A 121 10.14 -3.88 3.44
CA TYR A 121 11.14 -3.28 2.56
C TYR A 121 11.14 -4.01 1.21
N LEU A 122 10.88 -3.28 0.11
CA LEU A 122 10.75 -3.79 -1.27
C LEU A 122 9.66 -4.85 -1.49
N ASN A 123 8.92 -5.20 -0.44
CA ASN A 123 7.83 -6.16 -0.42
C ASN A 123 6.51 -5.41 -0.28
N ALA A 124 5.42 -5.97 -0.80
CA ALA A 124 4.09 -5.38 -0.64
C ALA A 124 3.37 -5.96 0.57
N LEU A 125 3.13 -5.11 1.57
CA LEU A 125 2.12 -5.36 2.58
C LEU A 125 0.75 -5.02 1.98
N ILE A 126 -0.10 -6.04 1.81
CA ILE A 126 -1.46 -5.89 1.28
C ILE A 126 -2.48 -6.30 2.34
N TYR A 127 -3.53 -5.48 2.50
CA TYR A 127 -4.62 -5.74 3.43
C TYR A 127 -5.88 -4.95 3.04
N SER A 128 -7.06 -5.42 3.44
CA SER A 128 -8.31 -4.64 3.37
C SER A 128 -8.48 -3.82 4.65
N SER A 129 -8.68 -2.50 4.59
CA SER A 129 -8.93 -1.67 5.79
C SER A 129 -10.29 -0.98 5.71
N VAL A 130 -11.31 -1.60 6.30
CA VAL A 130 -12.73 -1.28 6.05
C VAL A 130 -13.48 -1.04 7.36
N GLU A 131 -13.95 0.20 7.57
CA GLU A 131 -14.58 0.65 8.83
C GLU A 131 -15.87 -0.12 9.18
N ASN A 132 -16.80 -0.23 8.23
CA ASN A 132 -18.11 -0.86 8.47
C ASN A 132 -18.02 -2.38 8.75
N MET A 133 -16.91 -3.00 8.39
CA MET A 133 -16.62 -4.41 8.68
C MET A 133 -15.66 -4.59 9.87
N GLY A 134 -15.17 -3.51 10.47
CA GLY A 134 -14.18 -3.56 11.54
C GLY A 134 -12.87 -4.22 11.11
N LEU A 135 -12.48 -4.09 9.83
CA LEU A 135 -11.32 -4.79 9.30
C LEU A 135 -10.08 -3.92 9.34
N ASN A 136 -9.05 -4.44 10.02
CA ASN A 136 -7.67 -3.95 9.94
C ASN A 136 -7.56 -2.44 10.19
N LYS A 137 -8.08 -1.97 11.33
CA LYS A 137 -7.74 -0.62 11.80
C LYS A 137 -6.25 -0.60 12.08
N HIS A 138 -5.55 0.42 11.61
CA HIS A 138 -4.10 0.42 11.66
C HIS A 138 -3.51 1.81 11.87
N TRP A 139 -2.25 1.84 12.29
CA TRP A 139 -1.46 3.05 12.47
C TRP A 139 0.00 2.78 12.16
N VAL A 140 0.78 3.85 12.03
CA VAL A 140 2.22 3.78 11.80
C VAL A 140 2.88 4.70 12.80
N ASP A 141 3.86 4.20 13.55
CA ASP A 141 4.60 5.07 14.46
C ASP A 141 5.43 6.12 13.68
N LYS A 142 5.75 7.19 14.39
CA LYS A 142 6.54 8.29 13.84
C LYS A 142 7.98 7.82 13.61
N CYS A 143 8.60 8.26 12.52
CA CYS A 143 10.04 8.13 12.38
C CYS A 143 10.77 9.18 13.21
N SER A 144 11.64 8.75 14.13
CA SER A 144 12.45 9.62 14.99
C SER A 144 13.63 10.25 14.24
N SER A 145 14.13 9.57 13.21
CA SER A 145 15.26 10.01 12.39
C SER A 145 15.18 9.45 10.96
N GLY A 146 15.98 10.01 10.04
CA GLY A 146 16.09 9.54 8.65
C GLY A 146 14.94 9.97 7.74
N ASN A 147 14.87 9.34 6.56
CA ASN A 147 13.85 9.60 5.53
C ASN A 147 13.15 8.29 5.17
N ARG A 148 11.91 8.12 5.64
CA ARG A 148 11.09 6.96 5.31
C ARG A 148 10.23 7.24 4.08
N TRP A 149 10.67 6.78 2.93
CA TRP A 149 9.87 6.83 1.70
C TRP A 149 9.01 5.57 1.57
N ILE A 150 7.74 5.79 1.27
CA ILE A 150 6.75 4.74 1.10
C ILE A 150 6.01 4.94 -0.20
N PHE A 151 5.80 3.84 -0.92
CA PHE A 151 4.81 3.72 -1.96
C PHE A 151 3.52 3.18 -1.34
N LEU A 152 2.41 3.84 -1.65
CA LEU A 152 1.09 3.47 -1.17
C LEU A 152 0.14 3.42 -2.37
N MET A 153 -0.66 2.37 -2.46
CA MET A 153 -1.69 2.22 -3.47
C MET A 153 -3.00 1.80 -2.81
N PHE A 154 -4.09 2.41 -3.25
CA PHE A 154 -5.44 2.10 -2.81
C PHE A 154 -6.23 1.61 -4.02
N ILE A 155 -6.78 0.42 -3.88
CA ILE A 155 -7.17 -0.43 -5.01
C ILE A 155 -8.66 -0.71 -4.92
N GLU A 156 -9.38 -0.38 -5.98
CA GLU A 156 -10.70 -0.92 -6.24
C GLU A 156 -10.56 -2.23 -7.02
N THR A 157 -11.27 -3.27 -6.59
CA THR A 157 -11.32 -4.57 -7.25
C THR A 157 -12.61 -4.71 -8.04
N GLU A 158 -12.57 -5.45 -9.14
CA GLU A 158 -13.80 -5.93 -9.78
C GLU A 158 -14.39 -7.05 -8.91
N ASP A 159 -15.72 -7.09 -8.79
CA ASP A 159 -16.40 -8.27 -8.29
C ASP A 159 -16.04 -9.42 -9.21
N ILE A 160 -15.48 -10.50 -8.65
CA ILE A 160 -15.39 -11.75 -9.38
C ILE A 160 -16.83 -12.22 -9.49
N GLU A 161 -17.48 -12.03 -10.64
CA GLU A 161 -18.70 -12.76 -10.95
C GLU A 161 -18.38 -14.23 -10.69
N ASN A 162 -19.01 -14.79 -9.67
CA ASN A 162 -19.02 -16.23 -9.50
C ASN A 162 -19.61 -16.77 -10.80
N ASP A 163 -18.79 -17.42 -11.61
CA ASP A 163 -19.22 -18.20 -12.75
C ASP A 163 -19.93 -19.45 -12.20
N THR A 164 -21.07 -19.24 -11.53
CA THR A 164 -22.04 -20.27 -11.19
C THR A 164 -22.79 -20.60 -12.48
N LYS A 165 -22.08 -21.26 -13.40
CA LYS A 165 -22.67 -22.17 -14.37
C LYS A 165 -22.32 -23.58 -13.92
N LEU A 166 -23.20 -24.12 -13.08
CA LEU A 166 -23.44 -25.56 -12.94
C LEU A 166 -24.92 -25.79 -13.24
#